data_AF-A0A0F9DLH9-F1
#
_entry.id   AF-A0A0F9DLH9-F1
#
_cell.length_a   1.000
_cell.length_b   1.000
_cell.length_c   1.000
_cell.angle_alpha   90.00
_cell.angle_beta   90.00
_cell.angle_gamma   90.00
#
_symmetry.space_group_name_H-M   'P 1'
#
loop_
_entity.id
_entity.type
_entity.pdbx_description
1 polymer ?
#
loop_
_entity_poly.entity_id
_entity_poly.type
_entity_poly.pdbx_seq_one_letter_code
_entity_poly.pdbx_strand_id
1 'polypeptide(L)'
;DKSIYHPGDRAQLLLQSPFQKARALVIVEAPSRNEYHWVDIKNGQGIFSLPITNAMARRIPLHVLLLRGRLPGTGRLPGTGRLPGTGRLPGTGRGGRIDLGKPAAVANTTWIQIESVENQAVLSLVHGSKQLPGGRMKITLKLMRPDGKPLDGTVALWLVDRAVLALGSERLLDPLSAFIDRRIADVMQIEAVKARLRETPVLRGVLAAPNALLSKIRAPRRVARDDLPGRWSRPRQN
;
A
#
# COMPACT_ATOMS: atom_id res chain seq x y z
N ASP A 1 11.52 -1.56 3.14
CA ASP A 1 12.46 -1.39 4.28
C ASP A 1 12.21 -0.11 5.07
N LYS A 2 11.78 0.99 4.44
CA LYS A 2 11.31 2.22 5.13
C LYS A 2 9.77 2.34 5.09
N SER A 3 9.20 3.16 5.96
CA SER A 3 7.77 3.53 5.96
C SER A 3 7.43 4.67 5.00
N ILE A 4 8.38 5.57 4.76
CA ILE A 4 8.29 6.71 3.85
C ILE A 4 9.58 6.78 3.04
N TYR A 5 9.47 7.05 1.74
CA TYR A 5 10.61 7.23 0.83
C TYR A 5 10.64 8.63 0.26
N HIS A 6 11.83 9.06 -0.13
CA HIS A 6 12.04 10.33 -0.84
C HIS A 6 12.49 10.04 -2.27
N PRO A 7 12.23 10.96 -3.21
CA PRO A 7 12.84 10.91 -4.54
C PRO A 7 14.37 10.71 -4.47
N GLY A 8 14.88 9.77 -5.27
CA GLY A 8 16.28 9.32 -5.22
C GLY A 8 16.51 8.07 -4.37
N ASP A 9 15.58 7.73 -3.46
CA ASP A 9 15.64 6.46 -2.73
C ASP A 9 15.42 5.25 -3.66
N ARG A 10 15.84 4.08 -3.20
CA ARG A 10 15.42 2.78 -3.75
C ARG A 10 14.64 2.02 -2.70
N ALA A 11 13.35 1.81 -2.94
CA ALA A 11 12.52 0.98 -2.07
C ALA A 11 12.83 -0.50 -2.28
N GLN A 12 13.19 -1.20 -1.20
CA GLN A 12 13.40 -2.64 -1.22
C GLN A 12 12.20 -3.33 -0.56
N LEU A 13 11.48 -4.10 -1.37
CA LEU A 13 10.29 -4.83 -0.96
C LEU A 13 10.60 -6.32 -0.85
N LEU A 14 10.47 -6.86 0.36
CA LEU A 14 10.52 -8.30 0.59
C LEU A 14 9.15 -8.91 0.26
N LEU A 15 9.12 -9.74 -0.77
CA LEU A 15 7.96 -10.53 -1.15
C LEU A 15 8.00 -11.85 -0.38
N GLN A 16 7.16 -11.97 0.64
CA GLN A 16 6.99 -13.22 1.38
C GLN A 16 5.91 -14.07 0.71
N SER A 17 6.27 -15.31 0.41
CA SER A 17 5.44 -16.27 -0.29
C SER A 17 5.16 -17.49 0.60
N PRO A 18 3.91 -17.97 0.64
CA PRO A 18 3.59 -19.25 1.28
C PRO A 18 4.14 -20.46 0.49
N PHE A 19 4.65 -20.24 -0.73
CA PHE A 19 5.21 -21.27 -1.59
C PHE A 19 6.73 -21.20 -1.63
N GLN A 20 7.39 -22.36 -1.47
CA GLN A 20 8.85 -22.48 -1.52
C GLN A 20 9.45 -22.00 -2.85
N LYS A 21 8.77 -22.26 -3.97
CA LYS A 21 9.14 -21.79 -5.31
C LYS A 21 7.90 -21.24 -6.01
N ALA A 22 7.99 -20.03 -6.54
CA ALA A 22 6.92 -19.34 -7.26
C ALA A 22 7.49 -18.23 -8.15
N ARG A 23 6.65 -17.59 -8.95
CA ARG A 23 6.96 -16.36 -9.67
C ARG A 23 5.99 -15.27 -9.24
N ALA A 24 6.47 -14.09 -8.91
CA ALA A 24 5.64 -12.93 -8.61
C ALA A 24 5.61 -11.99 -9.82
N LEU A 25 4.43 -11.56 -10.22
CA LEU A 25 4.26 -10.40 -11.08
C LEU A 25 3.98 -9.19 -10.19
N VAL A 26 4.92 -8.25 -10.16
CA VAL A 26 4.78 -6.97 -9.47
C VAL A 26 4.33 -5.93 -10.49
N ILE A 27 3.26 -5.24 -10.18
CA ILE A 27 2.65 -4.20 -11.01
C ILE A 27 2.74 -2.89 -10.25
N VAL A 28 3.47 -1.94 -10.81
CA VAL A 28 3.61 -0.57 -10.28
C VAL A 28 2.67 0.31 -11.09
N GLU A 29 1.70 0.96 -10.44
CA GLU A 29 0.91 2.01 -11.11
C GLU A 29 1.72 3.30 -11.12
N ALA A 30 2.62 3.43 -12.11
CA ALA A 30 3.43 4.63 -12.25
C ALA A 30 2.60 5.76 -12.90
N PRO A 31 3.00 7.04 -12.73
CA PRO A 31 2.20 8.20 -13.15
C PRO A 31 1.82 8.24 -14.64
N SER A 32 2.63 7.63 -15.51
CA SER A 32 2.44 7.64 -16.96
C SER A 32 1.86 6.33 -17.51
N ARG A 33 2.24 5.20 -16.93
CA ARG A 33 1.78 3.86 -17.33
C ARG A 33 2.04 2.85 -16.23
N ASN A 34 1.34 1.74 -16.30
CA ASN A 34 1.63 0.60 -15.44
C ASN A 34 2.95 -0.07 -15.86
N GLU A 35 3.79 -0.37 -14.88
CA GLU A 35 5.03 -1.13 -15.08
C GLU A 35 4.87 -2.54 -14.52
N TYR A 36 5.45 -3.52 -15.23
CA TYR A 36 5.29 -4.94 -14.93
C TYR A 36 6.67 -5.57 -14.73
N HIS A 37 6.87 -6.18 -13.57
CA HIS A 37 8.16 -6.71 -13.15
C HIS A 37 7.99 -8.15 -12.66
N TRP A 38 8.73 -9.09 -13.24
CA TRP A 38 8.76 -10.47 -12.76
C TRP A 38 9.84 -10.65 -11.70
N VAL A 39 9.48 -11.31 -10.60
CA VAL A 39 10.40 -11.63 -9.50
C VAL A 39 10.32 -13.12 -9.21
N ASP A 40 11.45 -13.79 -9.22
CA ASP A 40 11.53 -15.18 -8.82
C ASP A 40 11.48 -15.31 -7.30
N ILE A 41 10.64 -16.24 -6.83
CA ILE A 41 10.55 -16.59 -5.41
C ILE A 41 11.32 -17.89 -5.19
N LYS A 42 12.31 -17.83 -4.30
CA LYS A 42 13.12 -18.98 -3.86
C LYS A 42 13.09 -19.05 -2.33
N ASN A 43 12.95 -20.25 -1.79
CA ASN A 43 12.85 -20.49 -0.35
C ASN A 43 11.74 -19.65 0.33
N GLY A 44 10.63 -19.46 -0.39
CA GLY A 44 9.50 -18.67 0.11
C GLY A 44 9.68 -17.15 0.06
N GLN A 45 10.76 -16.63 -0.54
CA GLN A 45 11.03 -15.20 -0.54
C GLN A 45 11.55 -14.70 -1.90
N GLY A 46 11.32 -13.42 -2.19
CA GLY A 46 11.94 -12.69 -3.29
C GLY A 46 12.07 -11.21 -2.93
N ILE A 47 12.96 -10.49 -3.61
CA ILE A 47 13.17 -9.06 -3.37
C ILE A 47 12.87 -8.29 -4.65
N PHE A 48 12.05 -7.26 -4.52
CA PHE A 48 11.77 -6.31 -5.59
C PHE A 48 12.34 -4.94 -5.23
N SER A 49 13.04 -4.31 -6.17
CA SER A 49 13.62 -2.97 -6.00
C SER A 49 12.91 -1.97 -6.90
N LEU A 50 12.36 -0.91 -6.30
CA LEU A 50 11.69 0.18 -7.02
C LEU A 50 12.49 1.48 -6.85
N PRO A 51 13.06 2.06 -7.93
CA PRO A 51 13.66 3.39 -7.87
C PRO A 51 12.57 4.45 -7.68
N ILE A 52 12.69 5.27 -6.65
CA ILE A 52 11.75 6.34 -6.34
C ILE A 52 12.17 7.60 -7.09
N THR A 53 11.28 8.15 -7.91
CA THR A 53 11.56 9.33 -8.74
C THR A 53 10.66 10.51 -8.37
N ASN A 54 11.04 11.73 -8.75
CA ASN A 54 10.24 12.93 -8.48
C ASN A 54 8.89 12.97 -9.21
N ALA A 55 8.76 12.23 -10.30
CA ALA A 55 7.51 12.15 -11.04
C ALA A 55 6.43 11.34 -10.31
N MET A 56 6.84 10.46 -9.39
CA MET A 56 5.93 9.58 -8.65
C MET A 56 4.98 10.35 -7.72
N ALA A 57 3.73 9.90 -7.66
CA ALA A 57 2.75 10.46 -6.74
C ALA A 57 3.14 10.19 -5.27
N ARG A 58 2.56 10.96 -4.33
CA ARG A 58 2.82 10.79 -2.88
C ARG A 58 2.48 9.40 -2.35
N ARG A 59 1.62 8.66 -3.05
CA ARG A 59 1.23 7.31 -2.69
C ARG A 59 1.03 6.50 -3.96
N ILE A 60 1.83 5.45 -4.12
CA ILE A 60 1.76 4.57 -5.29
C ILE A 60 1.32 3.18 -4.84
N PRO A 61 0.26 2.61 -5.45
CA PRO A 61 -0.10 1.23 -5.22
C PRO A 61 0.87 0.31 -5.97
N LEU A 62 1.27 -0.74 -5.27
CA LEU A 62 2.04 -1.85 -5.79
C LEU A 62 1.20 -3.11 -5.65
N HIS A 63 0.83 -3.70 -6.78
CA HIS A 63 0.09 -4.96 -6.80
C HIS A 63 1.05 -6.12 -7.03
N VAL A 64 0.90 -7.17 -6.24
CA VAL A 64 1.72 -8.36 -6.35
C VAL A 64 0.81 -9.55 -6.60
N LEU A 65 1.04 -10.25 -7.71
CA LEU A 65 0.40 -11.51 -8.03
C LEU A 65 1.45 -12.63 -7.97
N LEU A 66 1.43 -13.38 -6.89
CA LEU A 66 2.23 -14.59 -6.72
C LEU A 66 1.58 -15.74 -7.47
N LEU A 67 2.35 -16.44 -8.30
CA LEU A 67 1.93 -17.58 -9.12
C LEU A 67 2.84 -18.77 -8.83
N ARG A 68 2.25 -19.84 -8.32
CA ARG A 68 2.87 -21.16 -8.21
C ARG A 68 2.33 -22.04 -9.32
N GLY A 69 3.22 -22.52 -10.19
CA GLY A 69 2.88 -23.50 -11.22
C GLY A 69 2.41 -24.84 -10.63
N ARG A 70 2.00 -25.77 -11.49
CA ARG A 70 1.67 -27.13 -11.07
C ARG A 70 2.92 -27.80 -10.49
N LEU A 71 2.77 -28.48 -9.35
CA LEU A 71 3.88 -29.23 -8.76
C LEU A 71 4.21 -30.43 -9.67
N PRO A 72 5.49 -30.65 -10.01
CA PRO A 72 5.87 -31.82 -10.79
C PRO A 72 5.53 -33.11 -10.03
N GLY A 73 5.20 -34.19 -10.75
CA GLY A 73 4.91 -35.50 -10.14
C GLY A 73 3.56 -35.62 -9.39
N THR A 74 2.74 -34.56 -9.39
CA THR A 74 1.41 -34.54 -8.74
C THR A 74 0.25 -34.50 -9.76
N GLY A 75 0.55 -34.76 -11.03
CA GLY A 75 -0.45 -34.94 -12.07
C GLY A 75 -1.43 -36.07 -11.72
N ARG A 76 -2.62 -36.04 -12.32
CA ARG A 76 -3.54 -37.19 -12.27
C ARG A 76 -2.78 -38.42 -12.75
N LEU A 77 -2.55 -39.40 -11.87
CA LEU A 77 -2.24 -40.75 -12.32
C LEU A 77 -3.40 -41.19 -13.24
N PRO A 78 -3.15 -41.51 -14.52
CA PRO A 78 -4.16 -42.10 -15.38
C PRO A 78 -4.59 -43.43 -14.76
N GLY A 79 -5.90 -43.64 -14.67
CA GLY A 79 -6.61 -44.77 -14.08
C GLY A 79 -5.78 -45.93 -13.50
N THR A 80 -5.81 -46.09 -12.18
CA THR A 80 -5.89 -47.45 -11.64
C THR A 80 -7.34 -47.90 -11.78
N GLY A 81 -7.73 -48.23 -13.02
CA GLY A 81 -8.87 -49.10 -13.25
C GLY A 81 -8.66 -50.39 -12.48
N ARG A 82 -9.75 -50.99 -11.99
CA ARG A 82 -9.74 -52.28 -11.27
C ARG A 82 -8.70 -53.23 -11.86
N LEU A 83 -7.82 -53.75 -11.02
CA LEU A 83 -7.15 -55.01 -11.31
C LEU A 83 -8.22 -56.10 -11.39
N PRO A 84 -8.29 -56.91 -12.46
CA PRO A 84 -9.24 -58.02 -12.55
C PRO A 84 -8.96 -59.00 -11.41
N GLY A 85 -9.96 -59.29 -10.58
CA GLY A 85 -9.86 -60.31 -9.53
C GLY A 85 -9.44 -59.85 -8.14
N THR A 86 -9.00 -58.60 -7.95
CA THR A 86 -8.78 -58.04 -6.60
C THR A 86 -9.77 -56.92 -6.32
N GLY A 87 -10.38 -56.94 -5.14
CA GLY A 87 -11.30 -55.89 -4.70
C GLY A 87 -10.71 -54.47 -4.81
N ARG A 88 -11.60 -53.47 -4.67
CA ARG A 88 -11.26 -52.04 -4.76
C ARG A 88 -10.03 -51.71 -3.89
N LEU A 89 -8.97 -51.15 -4.49
CA LEU A 89 -7.80 -50.68 -3.75
C LEU A 89 -8.23 -49.70 -2.64
N PRO A 90 -7.72 -49.85 -1.39
CA PRO A 90 -7.97 -48.90 -0.32
C PRO A 90 -7.57 -47.49 -0.78
N GLY A 91 -8.52 -46.55 -0.74
CA GLY A 91 -8.29 -45.15 -1.15
C GLY A 91 -8.80 -44.76 -2.54
N THR A 92 -9.43 -45.65 -3.32
CA THR A 92 -10.06 -45.31 -4.60
C THR A 92 -11.59 -45.15 -4.49
N GLY A 93 -12.06 -44.69 -3.32
CA GLY A 93 -13.45 -44.31 -3.09
C GLY A 93 -13.88 -43.13 -3.95
N ARG A 94 -15.18 -43.03 -4.21
CA ARG A 94 -15.88 -41.98 -4.98
C ARG A 94 -15.91 -40.66 -4.17
N GLY A 95 -14.75 -40.20 -3.72
CA GLY A 95 -14.53 -38.90 -3.08
C GLY A 95 -13.32 -38.28 -3.78
N GLY A 96 -13.51 -37.10 -4.37
CA GLY A 96 -12.51 -36.46 -5.23
C GLY A 96 -11.13 -36.44 -4.56
N ARG A 97 -10.16 -37.16 -5.14
CA ARG A 97 -8.76 -37.10 -4.69
C ARG A 97 -8.32 -35.64 -4.75
N ILE A 98 -7.87 -35.10 -3.62
CA ILE A 98 -7.45 -33.71 -3.51
C ILE A 98 -6.21 -33.51 -4.38
N ASP A 99 -6.35 -32.75 -5.48
CA ASP A 99 -5.22 -32.32 -6.32
C ASP A 99 -4.43 -31.23 -5.59
N LEU A 100 -3.48 -31.65 -4.75
CA LEU A 100 -2.52 -30.77 -4.06
C LEU A 100 -1.51 -30.13 -5.04
N GLY A 101 -1.40 -30.73 -6.22
CA GLY A 101 -0.52 -30.35 -7.30
C GLY A 101 -0.98 -29.17 -8.13
N LYS A 102 -2.26 -28.83 -8.06
CA LYS A 102 -2.86 -27.77 -8.87
C LYS A 102 -2.12 -26.43 -8.75
N PRO A 103 -2.04 -25.66 -9.85
CA PRO A 103 -1.53 -24.29 -9.81
C PRO A 103 -2.25 -23.46 -8.74
N ALA A 104 -1.52 -22.55 -8.14
CA ALA A 104 -2.06 -21.65 -7.13
C ALA A 104 -1.57 -20.21 -7.38
N ALA A 105 -2.36 -19.23 -6.96
CA ALA A 105 -2.13 -17.81 -7.12
C ALA A 105 -2.57 -17.09 -5.84
N VAL A 106 -1.80 -16.09 -5.42
CA VAL A 106 -2.11 -15.22 -4.27
C VAL A 106 -1.88 -13.78 -4.71
N ALA A 107 -2.82 -12.89 -4.40
CA ALA A 107 -2.71 -11.47 -4.73
C ALA A 107 -2.70 -10.61 -3.47
N ASN A 108 -1.84 -9.59 -3.47
CA ASN A 108 -1.81 -8.56 -2.42
C ASN A 108 -1.55 -7.18 -3.05
N THR A 109 -2.02 -6.13 -2.38
CA THR A 109 -1.69 -4.73 -2.69
C THR A 109 -0.99 -4.12 -1.50
N THR A 110 0.13 -3.45 -1.74
CA THR A 110 0.76 -2.58 -0.75
C THR A 110 0.88 -1.18 -1.31
N TRP A 111 0.96 -0.19 -0.44
CA TRP A 111 1.11 1.21 -0.83
C TRP A 111 2.51 1.67 -0.44
N ILE A 112 3.20 2.31 -1.37
CA ILE A 112 4.46 3.01 -1.10
C ILE A 112 4.14 4.48 -0.87
N GLN A 113 4.47 4.96 0.33
CA GLN A 113 4.36 6.36 0.69
C GLN A 113 5.63 7.09 0.27
N ILE A 114 5.48 8.14 -0.52
CA ILE A 114 6.55 8.98 -1.06
C ILE A 114 6.30 10.40 -0.59
N GLU A 115 7.28 10.98 0.08
CA GLU A 115 7.25 12.40 0.43
C GLU A 115 8.07 13.16 -0.60
N SER A 116 7.40 13.65 -1.64
CA SER A 116 8.05 14.54 -2.61
C SER A 116 8.06 15.95 -2.03
N VAL A 117 9.27 16.42 -1.74
CA VAL A 117 9.53 17.79 -1.30
C VAL A 117 9.60 18.72 -2.52
N GLU A 118 10.04 18.25 -3.69
CA GLU A 118 10.37 19.13 -4.82
C GLU A 118 9.19 19.89 -5.44
N ASN A 119 7.97 19.36 -5.35
CA ASN A 119 6.77 20.01 -5.93
C ASN A 119 6.01 20.89 -4.93
N GLN A 120 6.64 21.29 -3.83
CA GLN A 120 6.02 22.17 -2.84
C GLN A 120 6.36 23.64 -3.15
N ALA A 121 5.37 24.50 -2.98
CA ALA A 121 5.57 25.94 -2.98
C ALA A 121 5.65 26.43 -1.54
N VAL A 122 6.77 27.02 -1.15
CA VAL A 122 6.95 27.66 0.15
C VAL A 122 6.60 29.13 0.00
N LEU A 123 5.45 29.53 0.56
CA LEU A 123 5.01 30.92 0.57
C LEU A 123 5.39 31.59 1.89
N SER A 124 6.06 32.74 1.81
CA SER A 124 6.26 33.62 2.96
C SER A 124 5.74 35.02 2.70
N LEU A 125 5.15 35.61 3.74
CA LEU A 125 4.55 36.94 3.73
C LEU A 125 5.35 37.83 4.68
N VAL A 126 5.94 38.90 4.16
CA VAL A 126 6.67 39.90 4.95
C VAL A 126 5.91 41.21 4.89
N HIS A 127 5.45 41.70 6.04
CA HIS A 127 4.73 42.96 6.17
C HIS A 127 4.99 43.60 7.53
N GLY A 128 4.68 44.88 7.66
CA GLY A 128 4.71 45.58 8.96
C GLY A 128 3.61 45.04 9.90
N SER A 129 3.88 45.02 11.21
CA SER A 129 2.96 44.45 12.21
C SER A 129 1.74 45.32 12.53
N LYS A 130 1.80 46.63 12.20
CA LYS A 130 0.74 47.59 12.47
C LYS A 130 0.70 48.65 11.38
N GLN A 131 -0.51 49.14 11.10
CA GLN A 131 -0.72 50.27 10.20
C GLN A 131 -1.94 51.07 10.63
N LEU A 132 -1.88 52.39 10.46
CA LEU A 132 -3.02 53.27 10.70
C LEU A 132 -4.06 53.16 9.58
N PRO A 133 -5.36 53.34 9.89
CA PRO A 133 -6.40 53.43 8.87
C PRO A 133 -6.08 54.47 7.79
N GLY A 134 -6.34 54.15 6.53
CA GLY A 134 -6.01 54.99 5.38
C GLY A 134 -4.52 55.01 4.98
N GLY A 135 -3.63 54.41 5.79
CA GLY A 135 -2.23 54.26 5.46
C GLY A 135 -1.97 53.16 4.43
N ARG A 136 -0.92 53.32 3.61
CA ARG A 136 -0.46 52.26 2.69
C ARG A 136 0.41 51.24 3.42
N MET A 137 0.08 49.95 3.34
CA MET A 137 0.92 48.87 3.85
C MET A 137 1.68 48.19 2.71
N LYS A 138 3.01 48.09 2.84
CA LYS A 138 3.82 47.30 1.91
C LYS A 138 3.81 45.85 2.36
N ILE A 139 3.35 44.97 1.48
CA ILE A 139 3.35 43.52 1.67
C ILE A 139 4.30 42.92 0.63
N THR A 140 5.25 42.11 1.08
CA THR A 140 6.17 41.39 0.20
C THR A 140 5.86 39.90 0.29
N LEU A 141 5.48 39.32 -0.83
CA LEU A 141 5.28 37.89 -0.99
C LEU A 141 6.56 37.28 -1.56
N LYS A 142 7.04 36.18 -1.00
CA LYS A 142 8.12 35.38 -1.58
C LYS A 142 7.63 33.97 -1.80
N LEU A 143 7.67 33.54 -3.06
CA LEU A 143 7.35 32.19 -3.48
C LEU A 143 8.66 31.47 -3.78
N MET A 144 8.95 30.42 -3.00
CA MET A 144 10.22 29.70 -3.07
C MET A 144 9.96 28.21 -3.22
N ARG A 145 10.90 27.50 -3.84
CA ARG A 145 11.01 26.06 -3.71
C ARG A 145 11.61 25.70 -2.34
N PRO A 146 11.48 24.44 -1.89
CA PRO A 146 12.09 24.00 -0.63
C PRO A 146 13.62 24.01 -0.66
N ASP A 147 14.23 24.02 -1.85
CA ASP A 147 15.67 24.23 -2.04
C ASP A 147 16.09 25.71 -1.89
N GLY A 148 15.16 26.61 -1.57
CA GLY A 148 15.38 28.04 -1.36
C GLY A 148 15.43 28.87 -2.64
N LYS A 149 15.29 28.26 -3.82
CA LYS A 149 15.29 29.00 -5.08
C LYS A 149 13.94 29.69 -5.33
N PRO A 150 13.92 30.87 -5.96
CA PRO A 150 12.68 31.51 -6.40
C PRO A 150 11.85 30.57 -7.26
N LEU A 151 10.53 30.64 -7.07
CA LEU A 151 9.55 29.88 -7.83
C LEU A 151 8.59 30.86 -8.48
N ASP A 152 8.46 30.79 -9.80
CA ASP A 152 7.44 31.55 -10.53
C ASP A 152 6.06 30.98 -10.24
N GLY A 153 5.05 31.85 -10.15
CA GLY A 153 3.69 31.41 -9.90
C GLY A 153 2.70 32.55 -9.68
N THR A 154 1.45 32.17 -9.45
CA THR A 154 0.36 33.10 -9.14
C THR A 154 -0.02 32.94 -7.68
N VAL A 155 -0.17 34.07 -6.98
CA VAL A 155 -0.59 34.10 -5.58
C VAL A 155 -1.93 34.82 -5.49
N ALA A 156 -2.91 34.18 -4.86
CA ALA A 156 -4.13 34.84 -4.42
C ALA A 156 -3.96 35.26 -2.96
N LEU A 157 -4.03 36.57 -2.67
CA LEU A 157 -3.92 37.11 -1.33
C LEU A 157 -5.28 37.65 -0.88
N TRP A 158 -5.79 37.15 0.23
CA TRP A 158 -7.03 37.62 0.85
C TRP A 158 -6.69 38.31 2.18
N LEU A 159 -7.31 39.46 2.43
CA LEU A 159 -7.21 40.18 3.70
C LEU A 159 -8.60 40.21 4.33
N VAL A 160 -8.75 39.57 5.49
CA VAL A 160 -10.05 39.32 6.11
C VAL A 160 -10.03 39.81 7.56
N ASP A 161 -11.16 40.32 8.04
CA ASP A 161 -11.34 40.69 9.44
C ASP A 161 -11.35 39.45 10.34
N ARG A 162 -10.72 39.55 11.51
CA ARG A 162 -10.66 38.49 12.50
C ARG A 162 -12.04 38.11 13.06
N ALA A 163 -12.97 39.05 13.16
CA ALA A 163 -14.34 38.79 13.59
C ALA A 163 -15.08 37.89 12.59
N VAL A 164 -14.80 38.01 11.29
CA VAL A 164 -15.37 37.13 10.26
C VAL A 164 -14.80 35.71 10.38
N LEU A 165 -13.50 35.57 10.62
CA LEU A 165 -12.87 34.27 10.85
C LEU A 165 -13.39 33.57 12.12
N ALA A 166 -13.83 34.34 13.13
CA ALA A 166 -14.36 33.79 14.37
C ALA A 166 -15.75 33.13 14.22
N LEU A 167 -16.46 33.36 13.11
CA LEU A 167 -17.80 32.81 12.88
C LEU A 167 -17.81 31.34 12.43
N GLY A 168 -16.64 30.75 12.14
CA GLY A 168 -16.56 29.36 11.68
C GLY A 168 -15.18 28.75 11.83
N SER A 169 -15.09 27.43 11.65
CA SER A 169 -13.80 26.72 11.65
C SER A 169 -13.13 26.85 10.29
N GLU A 170 -11.95 27.47 10.26
CA GLU A 170 -11.14 27.60 9.04
C GLU A 170 -10.52 26.25 8.65
N ARG A 171 -10.59 25.91 7.36
CA ARG A 171 -9.86 24.75 6.80
C ARG A 171 -8.40 25.12 6.57
N LEU A 172 -7.50 24.17 6.84
CA LEU A 172 -6.07 24.32 6.52
C LEU A 172 -5.87 24.77 5.06
N LEU A 173 -5.08 25.83 4.89
CA LEU A 173 -4.64 26.38 3.60
C LEU A 173 -3.58 25.49 2.91
N ASP A 174 -3.68 24.17 3.04
CA ASP A 174 -2.86 23.27 2.23
C ASP A 174 -3.69 22.77 1.03
N PRO A 175 -3.60 23.46 -0.13
CA PRO A 175 -4.34 23.05 -1.31
C PRO A 175 -3.87 21.69 -1.85
N LEU A 176 -2.64 21.25 -1.56
CA LEU A 176 -2.07 20.03 -2.15
C LEU A 176 -2.87 18.79 -1.76
N SER A 177 -3.34 18.72 -0.52
CA SER A 177 -4.19 17.62 -0.04
C SER A 177 -5.44 17.45 -0.90
N ALA A 178 -6.09 18.54 -1.30
CA ALA A 178 -7.31 18.52 -2.11
C ALA A 178 -7.09 18.06 -3.57
N PHE A 179 -5.90 18.24 -4.13
CA PHE A 179 -5.57 17.82 -5.50
C PHE A 179 -5.10 16.37 -5.60
N ILE A 180 -4.48 15.83 -4.54
CA ILE A 180 -3.80 14.51 -4.59
C ILE A 180 -4.78 13.35 -4.33
N ASP A 181 -5.82 13.53 -3.52
CA ASP A 181 -6.75 12.44 -3.15
C ASP A 181 -7.63 11.92 -4.30
N ARG A 182 -7.73 12.64 -5.42
CA ARG A 182 -8.68 12.31 -6.52
C ARG A 182 -8.24 11.18 -7.46
N ARG A 183 -7.03 10.61 -7.35
CA ARG A 183 -6.55 9.56 -8.28
C ARG A 183 -6.83 8.10 -7.86
N ILE A 184 -7.81 7.86 -6.99
CA ILE A 184 -8.23 6.51 -6.56
C ILE A 184 -8.99 5.74 -7.67
N ALA A 185 -9.39 6.38 -8.76
CA ALA A 185 -10.21 5.77 -9.82
C ALA A 185 -9.54 4.57 -10.52
N ASP A 186 -8.22 4.60 -10.73
CA ASP A 186 -7.51 3.53 -11.45
C ASP A 186 -7.33 2.26 -10.58
N VAL A 187 -7.19 2.46 -9.27
CA VAL A 187 -7.10 1.39 -8.26
C VAL A 187 -8.34 0.50 -8.30
N MET A 188 -9.52 1.07 -8.56
CA MET A 188 -10.76 0.30 -8.68
C MET A 188 -10.76 -0.64 -9.90
N GLN A 189 -10.07 -0.29 -10.99
CA GLN A 189 -10.01 -1.14 -12.19
C GLN A 189 -9.20 -2.42 -11.94
N ILE A 190 -8.06 -2.32 -11.24
CA ILE A 190 -7.24 -3.48 -10.89
C ILE A 190 -7.90 -4.31 -9.77
N GLU A 191 -8.56 -3.68 -8.80
CA GLU A 191 -9.39 -4.41 -7.83
C GLU A 191 -10.55 -5.15 -8.51
N ALA A 192 -11.15 -4.60 -9.56
CA ALA A 192 -12.14 -5.31 -10.37
C ALA A 192 -11.54 -6.50 -11.12
N VAL A 193 -10.32 -6.39 -11.67
CA VAL A 193 -9.60 -7.54 -12.27
C VAL A 193 -9.30 -8.61 -11.21
N LYS A 194 -8.87 -8.23 -10.00
CA LYS A 194 -8.66 -9.18 -8.89
C LYS A 194 -9.96 -9.84 -8.43
N ALA A 195 -11.05 -9.09 -8.36
CA ALA A 195 -12.38 -9.61 -8.03
C ALA A 195 -12.82 -10.64 -9.09
N ARG A 196 -12.65 -10.34 -10.38
CA ARG A 196 -12.95 -11.28 -11.47
C ARG A 196 -12.07 -12.53 -11.43
N LEU A 197 -10.78 -12.39 -11.10
CA LEU A 197 -9.90 -13.54 -10.89
C LEU A 197 -10.34 -14.39 -9.70
N ARG A 198 -10.78 -13.78 -8.58
CA ARG A 198 -11.38 -14.50 -7.45
C ARG A 198 -12.68 -15.21 -7.82
N GLU A 199 -13.47 -14.66 -8.73
CA GLU A 199 -14.77 -15.23 -9.11
C GLU A 199 -14.67 -16.45 -10.03
N THR A 200 -13.53 -16.68 -10.69
CA THR A 200 -13.36 -17.86 -11.55
C THR A 200 -13.33 -19.18 -10.74
N PRO A 201 -14.16 -20.19 -11.10
CA PRO A 201 -14.29 -21.45 -10.34
C PRO A 201 -12.98 -22.19 -10.10
N VAL A 202 -12.01 -22.04 -10.99
CA VAL A 202 -10.67 -22.66 -10.90
C VAL A 202 -9.76 -21.95 -9.88
N LEU A 203 -9.91 -20.63 -9.68
CA LEU A 203 -9.08 -19.81 -8.79
C LEU A 203 -9.73 -19.53 -7.42
N ARG A 204 -11.05 -19.75 -7.24
CA ARG A 204 -11.76 -19.62 -5.95
C ARG A 204 -11.11 -20.41 -4.82
N GLY A 205 -10.73 -21.66 -5.08
CA GLY A 205 -10.10 -22.54 -4.08
C GLY A 205 -8.63 -22.24 -3.80
N VAL A 206 -8.06 -21.24 -4.46
CA VAL A 206 -6.64 -20.88 -4.44
C VAL A 206 -6.44 -19.50 -3.79
N LEU A 207 -7.43 -18.60 -3.93
CA LEU A 207 -7.46 -17.27 -3.33
C LEU A 207 -8.25 -17.18 -2.02
N ALA A 208 -8.89 -18.27 -1.57
CA ALA A 208 -9.65 -18.32 -0.31
C ALA A 208 -8.78 -18.43 0.96
N ALA A 209 -7.46 -18.53 0.84
CA ALA A 209 -6.54 -18.77 1.96
C ALA A 209 -5.81 -17.54 2.59
N PRO A 210 -5.81 -16.29 2.08
CA PRO A 210 -5.01 -15.23 2.72
C PRO A 210 -5.64 -14.64 3.99
N ASN A 211 -6.97 -14.55 4.11
CA ASN A 211 -7.59 -13.87 5.27
C ASN A 211 -7.41 -14.62 6.60
N ALA A 212 -7.24 -15.95 6.57
CA ALA A 212 -6.99 -16.74 7.78
C ALA A 212 -5.52 -16.80 8.20
N LEU A 213 -4.57 -16.51 7.29
CA LEU A 213 -3.13 -16.49 7.57
C LEU A 213 -2.62 -15.11 8.01
N LEU A 214 -3.32 -14.02 7.66
CA LEU A 214 -2.96 -12.64 8.05
C LEU A 214 -3.41 -12.26 9.47
N SER A 215 -4.30 -13.01 10.11
CA SER A 215 -4.71 -12.79 11.52
C SER A 215 -3.66 -13.23 12.55
N LYS A 216 -2.58 -13.88 12.11
CA LYS A 216 -1.43 -14.25 12.97
C LYS A 216 -0.37 -13.15 13.08
N ILE A 217 -0.53 -12.04 12.38
CA ILE A 217 0.26 -10.83 12.63
C ILE A 217 -0.35 -10.14 13.85
N ARG A 218 0.12 -10.56 15.03
CA ARG A 218 -0.19 -9.89 16.30
C ARG A 218 0.56 -8.56 16.33
N ALA A 219 -0.18 -7.45 16.40
CA ALA A 219 0.40 -6.14 16.69
C ALA A 219 1.21 -6.20 18.00
N PRO A 220 2.39 -5.56 18.09
CA PRO A 220 3.18 -5.54 19.31
C PRO A 220 2.33 -4.92 20.41
N ARG A 221 1.92 -5.72 21.40
CA ARG A 221 1.43 -5.18 22.66
C ARG A 221 2.58 -4.38 23.23
N ARG A 222 2.34 -3.10 23.54
CA ARG A 222 3.20 -2.38 24.48
C ARG A 222 3.27 -3.24 25.73
N VAL A 223 4.41 -3.88 25.96
CA VAL A 223 4.73 -4.49 27.23
C VAL A 223 4.73 -3.31 28.20
N ALA A 224 3.71 -3.22 29.05
CA ALA A 224 3.86 -2.46 30.28
C ALA A 224 5.03 -3.13 31.00
N ARG A 225 6.16 -2.43 31.12
CA ARG A 225 7.30 -2.91 31.88
C ARG A 225 6.82 -3.09 33.32
N ASP A 226 6.83 -4.33 33.80
CA ASP A 226 6.39 -4.72 35.15
C ASP A 226 7.58 -4.69 36.14
N ASP A 227 8.68 -4.05 35.76
CA ASP A 227 9.96 -4.08 36.49
C ASP A 227 10.13 -2.90 37.46
N LEU A 228 9.04 -2.25 37.88
CA LEU A 228 9.07 -1.15 38.85
C LEU A 228 8.38 -1.59 40.15
N PRO A 229 9.09 -1.60 41.29
CA PRO A 229 8.47 -1.92 42.58
C PRO A 229 7.58 -0.75 43.00
N GLY A 230 6.28 -0.89 42.79
CA GLY A 230 5.28 0.07 43.26
C GLY A 230 3.92 -0.17 42.62
N ARG A 231 3.00 -0.83 43.33
CA ARG A 231 1.59 -0.95 42.90
C ARG A 231 0.78 0.21 43.47
N TRP A 232 0.03 0.91 42.62
CA TRP A 232 -0.96 1.90 43.04
C TRP A 232 -2.36 1.37 42.71
N SER A 233 -3.11 0.97 43.73
CA SER A 233 -4.50 0.52 43.59
C SER A 233 -5.45 1.72 43.71
N ARG A 234 -6.25 1.99 42.67
CA ARG A 234 -7.30 3.01 42.73
C ARG A 234 -8.47 2.53 43.61
N PRO A 235 -9.11 3.42 44.40
CA PRO A 235 -10.25 3.03 45.23
C PRO A 235 -11.48 2.76 44.36
N ARG A 236 -12.28 1.77 44.76
CA ARG A 236 -13.60 1.52 44.19
C ARG A 236 -14.54 2.68 44.60
N GLN A 237 -15.11 3.36 43.61
CA GLN A 237 -16.28 4.20 43.83
C GLN A 237 -17.52 3.29 43.86
N ASN A 238 -18.32 3.46 44.92
CA ASN A 238 -19.70 2.98 44.98
C ASN A 238 -20.57 3.75 44.00
#